data_AF-A0A6I1K1A0-F1
#
_entry.id   AF-A0A6I1K1A0-F1
#
_cell.length_a   1.000
_cell.length_b   1.000
_cell.length_c   1.000
_cell.angle_alpha   90.00
_cell.angle_beta   90.00
_cell.angle_gamma   90.00
#
_symmetry.space_group_name_H-M   'P 1'
#
loop_
_entity.id
_entity.type
_entity.pdbx_description
1 polymer ?
#
loop_
_entity_poly.entity_id
_entity_poly.type
_entity_poly.pdbx_seq_one_letter_code
_entity_poly.pdbx_strand_id
1 'polypeptide(L)'
;MSNFAFLKAEWPDLHEAAGQAEALAFQDARAACCYARHTLELAVHWLYKHDSALKLPYQEHLSALIHEPTFKKTVGDAMFAKARVLKELWQLGG
;
A
#
# COMPACT_ATOMS: atom_id res chain seq x y z
N MET A 1 -12.50 -6.09 -17.22
CA MET A 1 -11.14 -6.58 -16.93
C MET A 1 -10.50 -5.57 -15.99
N SER A 2 -9.97 -5.99 -14.84
CA SER A 2 -9.28 -5.09 -13.90
C SER A 2 -7.78 -5.11 -14.19
N ASN A 3 -7.12 -3.96 -14.09
CA ASN A 3 -5.65 -3.87 -14.20
C ASN A 3 -4.93 -4.72 -13.15
N PHE A 4 -5.61 -5.08 -12.06
CA PHE A 4 -5.07 -5.82 -10.93
C PHE A 4 -5.46 -7.29 -10.92
N ALA A 5 -6.06 -7.82 -11.99
CA ALA A 5 -6.53 -9.21 -12.04
C ALA A 5 -5.43 -10.26 -11.74
N PHE A 6 -4.16 -9.93 -11.98
CA PHE A 6 -3.01 -10.79 -11.65
C PHE A 6 -2.87 -11.04 -10.14
N LEU A 7 -3.29 -10.09 -9.29
CA LEU A 7 -3.23 -10.23 -7.83
C LEU A 7 -4.23 -11.28 -7.31
N LYS A 8 -5.28 -11.60 -8.07
CA LYS A 8 -6.35 -12.50 -7.61
C LYS A 8 -5.86 -13.91 -7.29
N ALA A 9 -4.80 -14.37 -7.95
CA ALA A 9 -4.29 -15.73 -7.79
C ALA A 9 -3.52 -15.92 -6.47
N GLU A 10 -2.72 -14.94 -6.06
CA GLU A 10 -1.82 -15.05 -4.91
C GLU A 10 -2.26 -14.17 -3.73
N TRP A 11 -2.97 -13.08 -4.00
CA TRP A 11 -3.38 -12.07 -3.00
C TRP A 11 -4.81 -11.57 -3.23
N PRO A 12 -5.83 -12.38 -2.87
CA PRO A 12 -7.24 -12.02 -3.08
C PRO A 12 -7.65 -10.75 -2.33
N ASP A 13 -7.16 -10.54 -1.10
CA ASP A 13 -7.47 -9.35 -0.30
C ASP A 13 -6.91 -8.06 -0.94
N LEU A 14 -5.70 -8.14 -1.50
CA LEU A 14 -5.09 -7.03 -2.25
C LEU A 14 -5.84 -6.76 -3.55
N HIS A 15 -6.29 -7.80 -4.24
CA HIS A 15 -7.09 -7.67 -5.45
C HIS A 15 -8.42 -6.95 -5.18
N GLU A 16 -9.11 -7.28 -4.08
CA GLU A 16 -10.36 -6.62 -3.72
C GLU A 16 -10.13 -5.12 -3.43
N ALA A 17 -9.18 -4.80 -2.57
CA ALA A 17 -8.88 -3.40 -2.23
C ALA A 17 -8.38 -2.59 -3.43
N ALA A 18 -7.53 -3.18 -4.29
CA ALA A 18 -7.06 -2.53 -5.52
C ALA A 18 -8.19 -2.34 -6.54
N GLY A 19 -9.11 -3.30 -6.65
CA GLY A 19 -10.28 -3.20 -7.51
C GLY A 19 -11.23 -2.08 -7.08
N GLN A 20 -11.43 -1.90 -5.78
CA GLN A 20 -12.20 -0.76 -5.24
C GLN A 20 -11.53 0.58 -5.56
N ALA A 21 -10.21 0.67 -5.37
CA ALA A 21 -9.44 1.87 -5.72
C ALA A 21 -9.56 2.21 -7.22
N GLU A 22 -9.48 1.20 -8.09
CA GLU A 22 -9.65 1.36 -9.53
C GLU A 22 -11.07 1.80 -9.92
N ALA A 23 -12.10 1.19 -9.33
CA ALA A 23 -13.50 1.52 -9.62
C ALA A 23 -13.86 2.96 -9.21
N LEU A 24 -13.30 3.42 -8.09
CA LEU A 24 -13.56 4.74 -7.54
C LEU A 24 -12.65 5.83 -8.12
N ALA A 25 -11.58 5.47 -8.83
CA ALA A 25 -10.59 6.42 -9.37
C ALA A 25 -11.21 7.53 -10.22
N PHE A 26 -12.29 7.23 -10.96
CA PHE A 26 -13.01 8.20 -11.78
C PHE A 26 -14.21 8.86 -11.08
N GLN A 27 -14.72 8.26 -10.00
CA GLN A 27 -15.94 8.71 -9.32
C GLN A 27 -15.63 9.58 -8.10
N ASP A 28 -14.73 9.12 -7.25
CA ASP A 28 -14.35 9.78 -6.01
C ASP A 28 -12.86 9.54 -5.75
N ALA A 29 -12.06 10.56 -6.06
CA ALA A 29 -10.61 10.52 -5.86
C ALA A 29 -10.20 10.32 -4.39
N ARG A 30 -11.02 10.79 -3.43
CA ARG A 30 -10.74 10.65 -1.99
C ARG A 30 -10.97 9.22 -1.55
N ALA A 31 -12.10 8.63 -1.93
CA ALA A 31 -12.39 7.23 -1.63
C ALA A 31 -11.37 6.30 -2.32
N ALA A 32 -11.02 6.58 -3.58
CA ALA A 32 -9.97 5.85 -4.30
C ALA A 32 -8.62 5.90 -3.56
N CYS A 33 -8.22 7.06 -3.03
CA CYS A 33 -7.00 7.20 -2.24
C CYS A 33 -7.04 6.39 -0.93
N CYS A 34 -8.19 6.35 -0.24
CA CYS A 34 -8.37 5.54 0.97
C CYS A 34 -8.16 4.04 0.67
N TYR A 35 -8.79 3.52 -0.39
CA TYR A 35 -8.62 2.13 -0.80
C TYR A 35 -7.20 1.84 -1.30
N ALA A 36 -6.56 2.77 -2.02
CA ALA A 36 -5.17 2.64 -2.44
C ALA A 36 -4.22 2.57 -1.24
N ARG A 37 -4.44 3.39 -0.20
CA ARG A 37 -3.69 3.31 1.05
C ARG A 37 -3.92 1.99 1.78
N HIS A 38 -5.18 1.55 1.88
CA HIS A 38 -5.49 0.26 2.52
C HIS A 38 -4.80 -0.90 1.79
N THR A 39 -4.82 -0.90 0.45
CA THR A 39 -4.10 -1.86 -0.39
C THR A 39 -2.61 -1.84 -0.09
N LEU A 40 -2.01 -0.65 0.03
CA LEU A 40 -0.60 -0.50 0.39
C LEU A 40 -0.31 -1.05 1.80
N GLU A 41 -1.17 -0.79 2.79
CA GLU A 41 -1.02 -1.30 4.15
C GLU A 41 -1.01 -2.83 4.18
N LEU A 42 -1.97 -3.46 3.49
CA LEU A 42 -2.02 -4.92 3.35
C LEU A 42 -0.77 -5.47 2.66
N ALA A 43 -0.31 -4.82 1.59
CA ALA A 43 0.86 -5.27 0.84
C ALA A 43 2.15 -5.18 1.67
N VAL A 44 2.34 -4.07 2.38
CA VAL A 44 3.50 -3.86 3.25
C VAL A 44 3.46 -4.88 4.39
N HIS A 45 2.32 -5.07 5.05
CA HIS A 45 2.17 -6.08 6.11
C HIS A 45 2.49 -7.49 5.61
N TRP A 46 2.01 -7.85 4.43
CA TRP A 46 2.35 -9.14 3.82
C TRP A 46 3.84 -9.26 3.53
N LEU A 47 4.46 -8.21 2.98
CA LEU A 47 5.89 -8.18 2.69
C LEU A 47 6.72 -8.39 3.95
N TYR A 48 6.40 -7.72 5.06
CA TYR A 48 7.08 -7.92 6.35
C TYR A 48 6.86 -9.31 6.96
N LYS A 49 5.76 -10.01 6.60
CA LYS A 49 5.50 -11.38 7.06
C LYS A 49 6.22 -12.43 6.24
N HIS A 50 6.41 -12.18 4.93
CA HIS A 50 7.00 -13.15 4.01
C HIS A 50 8.49 -12.92 3.74
N ASP A 51 8.96 -11.68 3.83
CA ASP A 51 10.35 -11.31 3.56
C ASP A 51 11.15 -11.20 4.85
N SER A 52 11.99 -12.22 5.11
CA SER A 52 12.91 -12.24 6.25
C SER A 52 14.01 -11.17 6.19
N ALA A 53 14.24 -10.53 5.03
CA ALA A 53 15.18 -9.43 4.92
C ALA A 53 14.64 -8.13 5.53
N LEU A 54 13.32 -8.03 5.73
CA LEU A 54 12.68 -6.87 6.34
C LEU A 54 12.66 -6.98 7.86
N LYS A 55 13.14 -5.93 8.52
CA LYS A 55 13.15 -5.88 9.98
C LYS A 55 11.93 -5.12 10.48
N LEU A 56 11.04 -5.82 11.18
CA LEU A 56 9.86 -5.20 11.78
C LEU A 56 10.28 -4.09 12.78
N PRO A 57 9.86 -2.83 12.60
CA PRO A 57 10.07 -1.78 13.57
C PRO A 57 9.19 -2.01 14.82
N TYR A 58 9.48 -1.29 15.91
CA TYR A 58 8.72 -1.40 17.16
C TYR A 58 7.22 -1.04 17.00
N GLN A 59 6.86 -0.29 15.95
CA GLN A 59 5.51 0.17 15.68
C GLN A 59 5.05 -0.37 14.33
N GLU A 60 3.88 -1.02 14.28
CA GLU A 60 3.37 -1.69 13.07
C GLU A 60 2.47 -0.81 12.18
N HIS A 61 2.37 0.48 12.50
CA HIS A 61 1.58 1.40 11.69
C HIS A 61 2.32 1.75 10.38
N LEU A 62 1.58 2.03 9.32
CA LEU A 62 2.12 2.26 7.96
C LEU A 62 3.31 3.23 7.95
N SER A 63 3.21 4.36 8.66
CA SER A 63 4.29 5.34 8.75
C SER A 63 5.62 4.75 9.25
N ALA A 64 5.60 3.92 10.29
CA ALA A 64 6.81 3.33 10.84
C ALA A 64 7.41 2.31 9.86
N LEU A 65 6.55 1.51 9.21
CA LEU A 65 6.96 0.52 8.22
C LEU A 65 7.57 1.17 6.97
N ILE A 66 6.95 2.20 6.40
CA ILE A 66 7.48 2.85 5.19
C ILE A 66 8.79 3.61 5.45
N HIS A 67 8.98 4.15 6.66
CA HIS A 67 10.21 4.90 7.01
C HIS A 67 11.37 3.99 7.41
N GLU A 68 11.15 2.68 7.46
CA GLU A 68 12.18 1.74 7.85
C GLU A 68 13.23 1.60 6.71
N PRO A 69 14.54 1.65 7.04
CA PRO A 69 15.61 1.61 6.03
C PRO A 69 15.65 0.35 5.15
N THR A 70 15.38 -0.84 5.70
CA THR A 70 15.35 -2.09 4.93
C THR A 70 14.21 -2.08 3.92
N PHE A 71 13.02 -1.58 4.30
CA PHE A 71 11.90 -1.41 3.39
C PHE A 71 12.27 -0.50 2.21
N LYS A 72 12.81 0.68 2.49
CA LYS A 72 13.23 1.63 1.46
C LYS A 72 14.27 1.02 0.50
N LYS A 73 15.17 0.18 1.02
CA LYS A 73 16.17 -0.53 0.21
C LYS A 73 15.54 -1.63 -0.67
N THR A 74 14.54 -2.34 -0.17
CA THR A 74 13.85 -3.42 -0.91
C THR A 74 12.93 -2.87 -1.99
N VAL A 75 12.11 -1.85 -1.70
CA VAL A 75 11.14 -1.31 -2.68
C VAL A 75 11.73 -0.23 -3.59
N GLY A 76 12.80 0.44 -3.17
CA GLY A 76 13.44 1.53 -3.88
C GLY A 76 12.77 2.90 -3.72
N ASP A 77 13.51 3.96 -4.05
CA ASP A 77 13.11 5.35 -3.82
C ASP A 77 11.82 5.75 -4.54
N ALA A 78 11.58 5.22 -5.75
CA ALA A 78 10.40 5.55 -6.54
C ALA A 78 9.10 5.04 -5.90
N MET A 79 9.11 3.80 -5.39
CA MET A 79 7.96 3.22 -4.71
C MET A 79 7.76 3.84 -3.33
N PHE A 80 8.85 4.12 -2.60
CA PHE A 80 8.79 4.86 -1.35
C PHE A 80 8.15 6.24 -1.52
N ALA A 81 8.51 7.00 -2.57
CA ALA A 81 7.90 8.29 -2.85
C ALA A 81 6.39 8.18 -3.08
N LYS A 82 5.94 7.19 -3.86
CA LYS A 82 4.50 6.93 -4.10
C LYS A 82 3.76 6.57 -2.80
N ALA A 83 4.34 5.69 -1.99
CA ALA A 83 3.78 5.30 -0.69
C ALA A 83 3.64 6.50 0.26
N ARG A 84 4.64 7.39 0.25
CA ARG A 84 4.62 8.61 1.06
C ARG A 84 3.49 9.55 0.64
N VAL A 85 3.30 9.74 -0.67
CA VAL A 85 2.20 10.56 -1.20
C VAL A 85 0.84 10.00 -0.76
N LEU A 86 0.62 8.68 -0.87
CA LEU A 86 -0.64 8.05 -0.42
C LEU A 86 -0.88 8.23 1.09
N LYS A 87 0.18 8.17 1.90
CA LYS A 87 0.09 8.45 3.33
C LYS A 87 -0.28 9.92 3.60
N GLU A 88 0.39 10.86 2.93
CA GLU A 88 0.21 12.31 3.13
C GLU A 88 -1.15 12.80 2.63
N LEU A 89 -1.63 12.31 1.48
CA LEU A 89 -2.90 12.73 0.89
C LEU A 89 -4.11 12.45 1.79
N TRP A 90 -4.08 11.36 2.55
CA TRP A 90 -5.16 11.05 3.49
C TRP A 90 -5.22 12.02 4.67
N GLN A 91 -4.07 12.53 5.13
CA GLN A 91 -3.99 13.44 6.30
C GLN A 91 -4.62 14.81 6.03
N LEU A 92 -4.84 15.18 4.77
CA LEU A 92 -5.40 16.49 4.37
C LEU A 92 -6.93 16.51 4.28
N GLY A 93 -7.62 15.40 4.58
CA GLY A 93 -9.08 15.30 4.52
C GLY A 93 -9.81 15.49 5.86
N GLY A 94 -9.10 15.76 6.95
CA GLY A 94 -9.66 15.96 8.30
C GLY A 94 -9.99 17.40 8.60
#